data_AF-A0AB38S6V3-F1
#
_entry.id   AF-A0AB38S6V3-F1
#
_cell.length_a   1.000
_cell.length_b   1.000
_cell.length_c   1.000
_cell.angle_alpha   90.00
_cell.angle_beta   90.00
_cell.angle_gamma   90.00
#
_symmetry.space_group_name_H-M   'P 1'
#
loop_
_entity.id
_entity.type
_entity.pdbx_description
1 polymer ?
#
loop_
_entity_poly.entity_id
_entity_poly.type
_entity_poly.pdbx_seq_one_letter_code
_entity_poly.pdbx_strand_id
1 'polypeptide(L)'
;MNRAKALLLLFCFLLGCADLVTTNVILDLGMGELNPVMRLAQTWLGMWWLVPKLGLTLLVTWLLWCSKNVYNVAVVVAFCSTPVLNNLLLIIAGTT
;
A
#
# COMPACT_ATOMS: atom_id res chain seq x y z
N MET A 1 -4.12 -23.15 -7.86
CA MET A 1 -3.54 -22.15 -6.94
C MET A 1 -3.65 -22.68 -5.51
N ASN A 2 -2.58 -22.65 -4.72
CA ASN A 2 -2.61 -23.08 -3.31
C ASN A 2 -3.43 -22.08 -2.46
N ARG A 3 -4.21 -22.56 -1.49
CA ARG A 3 -5.04 -21.74 -0.58
C ARG A 3 -4.22 -20.67 0.14
N ALA A 4 -3.01 -21.02 0.62
CA ALA A 4 -2.12 -20.07 1.28
C ALA A 4 -1.73 -18.90 0.36
N LYS A 5 -1.41 -19.19 -0.90
CA LYS A 5 -1.10 -18.15 -1.89
C LYS A 5 -2.31 -17.27 -2.18
N ALA A 6 -3.51 -17.86 -2.31
CA ALA A 6 -4.73 -17.09 -2.54
C ALA A 6 -4.99 -16.09 -1.38
N LEU A 7 -4.81 -16.54 -0.13
CA LEU A 7 -4.93 -15.66 1.05
C LEU A 7 -3.88 -14.55 1.05
N LEU A 8 -2.63 -14.85 0.71
CA LEU A 8 -1.58 -13.83 0.62
C LEU A 8 -1.89 -12.78 -0.45
N LEU A 9 -2.39 -13.18 -1.62
CA LEU A 9 -2.76 -12.25 -2.68
C LEU A 9 -3.96 -11.37 -2.28
N LEU A 10 -4.97 -11.97 -1.63
CA LEU A 10 -6.09 -11.21 -1.06
C LEU A 10 -5.58 -10.21 -0.03
N PHE A 11 -4.70 -10.62 0.88
CA PHE A 11 -4.13 -9.75 1.89
C PHE A 11 -3.30 -8.62 1.27
N CYS A 12 -2.49 -8.91 0.25
CA CYS A 12 -1.74 -7.90 -0.50
C CYS A 12 -2.66 -6.84 -1.13
N PHE A 13 -3.76 -7.28 -1.74
CA PHE A 13 -4.75 -6.38 -2.31
C PHE A 13 -5.40 -5.50 -1.23
N LEU A 14 -5.83 -6.11 -0.12
CA LEU A 14 -6.42 -5.38 1.01
C LEU A 14 -5.43 -4.39 1.64
N LEU A 15 -4.16 -4.74 1.76
CA LEU A 15 -3.10 -3.83 2.21
C LEU A 15 -2.94 -2.65 1.27
N GLY A 16 -2.99 -2.86 -0.05
CA GLY A 16 -2.96 -1.75 -1.02
C GLY A 16 -4.16 -0.81 -0.90
N CYS A 17 -5.36 -1.36 -0.68
CA CYS A 17 -6.56 -0.56 -0.39
C CYS A 17 -6.41 0.20 0.93
N ALA A 18 -5.89 -0.44 1.99
CA ALA A 18 -5.67 0.21 3.28
C ALA A 18 -4.61 1.32 3.19
N ASP A 19 -3.56 1.13 2.39
CA ASP A 19 -2.52 2.13 2.13
C ASP A 19 -3.11 3.37 1.43
N LEU A 20 -4.02 3.18 0.47
CA LEU A 20 -4.74 4.30 -0.17
C LEU A 20 -5.58 5.10 0.84
N VAL A 21 -6.37 4.40 1.65
CA VAL A 21 -7.23 5.03 2.65
C VAL A 21 -6.40 5.77 3.70
N THR A 22 -5.42 5.08 4.29
CA THR A 22 -4.60 5.65 5.35
C THR A 22 -3.74 6.81 4.87
N THR A 23 -3.23 6.78 3.63
CA THR A 23 -2.55 7.96 3.07
C THR A 23 -3.49 9.15 2.92
N ASN A 24 -4.72 8.97 2.43
CA ASN A 24 -5.66 10.10 2.35
C ASN A 24 -5.97 10.67 3.74
N VAL A 25 -6.15 9.82 4.75
CA VAL A 25 -6.40 10.28 6.12
C VAL A 25 -5.21 11.11 6.66
N ILE A 26 -3.96 10.65 6.49
CA ILE A 26 -2.82 11.46 6.97
C ILE A 26 -2.71 12.80 6.21
N LEU A 27 -3.02 12.81 4.91
CA LEU A 27 -3.01 14.04 4.12
C LEU A 27 -4.10 15.02 4.57
N ASP A 28 -5.31 14.52 4.86
CA ASP A 28 -6.42 15.33 5.38
C ASP A 28 -6.12 15.90 6.77
N LEU A 29 -5.31 15.20 7.57
CA LEU A 29 -4.79 15.67 8.85
C LEU A 29 -3.65 16.69 8.71
N GLY A 30 -3.25 17.05 7.48
CA GLY A 30 -2.12 17.96 7.20
C GLY A 30 -0.75 17.33 7.45
N MET A 31 -0.69 16.01 7.67
CA MET A 31 0.55 15.27 7.84
C MET A 31 1.18 14.99 6.47
N GLY A 32 2.52 15.03 6.43
CA GLY A 32 3.26 14.81 5.20
C GLY A 32 3.63 13.35 4.97
N GLU A 33 3.58 12.93 3.71
CA GLU A 33 4.16 11.67 3.26
C GLU A 33 5.69 11.68 3.48
N LEU A 34 6.22 10.69 4.20
CA LEU A 34 7.66 10.58 4.51
C LEU A 34 8.48 10.15 3.29
N ASN A 35 7.86 9.46 2.34
CA ASN A 35 8.51 9.02 1.11
C ASN A 35 8.62 10.20 0.11
N PRO A 36 9.83 10.70 -0.21
CA PRO A 36 10.01 11.87 -1.07
C PRO A 36 9.54 11.63 -2.51
N VAL A 37 9.62 10.39 -3.01
CA VAL A 37 9.12 10.02 -4.34
C VAL A 37 7.60 10.07 -4.37
N MET A 38 6.96 9.56 -3.31
CA MET A 38 5.50 9.58 -3.19
C MET A 38 4.98 11.01 -3.04
N ARG A 39 5.66 11.84 -2.26
CA ARG A 39 5.35 13.27 -2.15
C ARG A 39 5.45 13.98 -3.50
N LEU A 40 6.51 13.71 -4.27
CA LEU A 40 6.66 14.28 -5.61
C LEU A 40 5.53 13.82 -6.53
N ALA A 41 5.19 12.53 -6.52
CA ALA A 41 4.07 12.01 -7.30
C ALA A 41 2.73 12.67 -6.92
N GLN A 42 2.46 12.87 -5.63
CA GLN A 42 1.28 13.58 -5.14
C GLN A 42 1.23 15.04 -5.61
N THR A 43 2.34 15.77 -5.54
CA THR A 43 2.41 17.16 -6.02
C THR A 43 2.15 17.26 -7.52
N TRP A 44 2.64 16.31 -8.31
CA TRP A 44 2.49 16.33 -9.77
C TRP A 44 1.10 15.87 -10.25
N LEU A 45 0.51 14.89 -9.56
CA LEU A 45 -0.73 14.24 -9.99
C LEU A 45 -1.98 14.82 -9.29
N GLY A 46 -1.80 15.52 -8.17
CA GLY A 46 -2.90 16.08 -7.38
C GLY A 46 -3.91 14.98 -6.99
N MET A 47 -5.20 15.24 -7.18
CA MET A 47 -6.27 14.28 -6.89
C MET A 47 -6.17 12.94 -7.66
N TRP A 48 -5.46 12.93 -8.80
CA TRP A 48 -5.30 11.73 -9.62
C TRP A 48 -4.25 10.77 -9.09
N TRP A 49 -3.52 11.12 -8.02
CA TRP A 49 -2.45 10.30 -7.45
C TRP A 49 -2.93 8.91 -6.97
N LEU A 50 -4.23 8.76 -6.67
CA LEU A 50 -4.85 7.49 -6.30
C LEU A 50 -4.83 6.46 -7.43
N VAL A 51 -4.91 6.91 -8.69
CA VAL A 51 -4.93 6.04 -9.87
C VAL A 51 -3.62 5.25 -10.03
N PRO A 52 -2.43 5.87 -10.07
CA PRO A 52 -1.18 5.12 -10.16
C PRO A 52 -0.91 4.29 -8.91
N LYS A 53 -1.37 4.69 -7.72
CA LYS A 53 -1.23 3.89 -6.51
C LYS A 53 -2.08 2.61 -6.57
N LEU A 54 -3.34 2.71 -7.00
CA LEU A 54 -4.19 1.55 -7.32
C LEU A 54 -3.57 0.68 -8.42
N GLY A 55 -3.05 1.31 -9.48
CA GLY A 55 -2.35 0.63 -10.57
C GLY A 55 -1.15 -0.18 -10.06
N LEU A 56 -0.36 0.37 -9.15
CA LEU A 56 0.77 -0.32 -8.53
C LEU A 56 0.30 -1.49 -7.66
N THR A 57 -0.78 -1.34 -6.88
CA THR A 57 -1.38 -2.45 -6.11
C THR A 57 -1.78 -3.61 -7.03
N LEU A 58 -2.48 -3.31 -8.13
CA LEU A 58 -2.89 -4.33 -9.09
C LEU A 58 -1.69 -4.99 -9.79
N LEU A 59 -0.68 -4.19 -10.18
CA LEU A 59 0.55 -4.68 -10.79
C LEU A 59 1.31 -5.62 -9.85
N VAL A 60 1.53 -5.23 -8.59
CA VAL A 60 2.20 -6.07 -7.59
C VAL A 60 1.40 -7.34 -7.35
N THR A 61 0.09 -7.25 -7.17
CA THR A 61 -0.78 -8.42 -6.97
C THR A 61 -0.69 -9.38 -8.15
N TRP A 62 -0.66 -8.87 -9.39
CA TRP A 62 -0.51 -9.66 -10.60
C TRP A 62 0.88 -10.32 -10.71
N LEU A 63 1.96 -9.59 -10.41
CA LEU A 63 3.31 -10.15 -10.37
C LEU A 63 3.44 -11.28 -9.34
N LEU A 64 2.84 -11.10 -8.16
CA LEU A 64 2.78 -12.14 -7.12
C LEU A 64 1.91 -13.34 -7.54
N TRP A 65 0.83 -13.08 -8.29
CA TRP A 65 0.04 -14.13 -8.92
C TRP A 65 0.88 -14.97 -9.89
N CYS A 66 1.78 -14.36 -10.66
CA CYS A 66 2.68 -15.06 -11.57
C CYS A 66 3.82 -15.84 -10.86
N SER A 67 4.17 -15.47 -9.63
CA SER A 67 5.25 -16.13 -8.86
C SER A 67 4.91 -17.58 -8.48
N LYS A 68 5.84 -18.52 -8.67
CA LYS A 68 5.65 -19.92 -8.25
C LYS A 68 6.04 -20.19 -6.78
N ASN A 69 6.81 -19.28 -6.17
CA ASN A 69 7.36 -19.46 -4.82
C ASN A 69 6.50 -18.71 -3.78
N VAL A 70 5.84 -19.45 -2.89
CA VAL A 70 4.96 -18.90 -1.84
C VAL A 70 5.73 -18.09 -0.80
N TYR A 71 6.97 -18.46 -0.49
CA TYR A 71 7.81 -17.72 0.45
C TYR A 71 8.11 -16.31 -0.07
N ASN A 72 8.48 -16.19 -1.34
CA ASN A 72 8.73 -14.89 -1.96
C ASN A 72 7.45 -14.03 -1.96
N VAL A 73 6.28 -14.65 -2.18
CA VAL A 73 5.00 -13.94 -2.06
C VAL A 73 4.82 -13.42 -0.63
N ALA A 74 4.99 -14.26 0.38
CA ALA A 74 4.82 -13.87 1.78
C ALA A 74 5.74 -12.71 2.19
N VAL A 75 7.01 -12.74 1.78
CA VAL A 75 7.97 -11.66 2.06
C VAL A 75 7.53 -10.34 1.45
N VAL A 76 7.09 -10.35 0.18
CA VAL A 76 6.61 -9.12 -0.48
C VAL A 76 5.33 -8.61 0.19
N VAL A 77 4.38 -9.50 0.52
CA VAL A 77 3.15 -9.11 1.24
C VAL A 77 3.46 -8.50 2.60
N ALA A 78 4.41 -9.06 3.35
CA ALA A 78 4.86 -8.49 4.61
C ALA A 78 5.47 -7.09 4.40
N PHE A 79 6.29 -6.91 3.36
CA PHE A 79 6.84 -5.60 3.02
C PHE A 79 5.75 -4.58 2.66
N CYS A 80 4.71 -4.98 1.92
CA CYS A 80 3.56 -4.13 1.59
C CYS A 80 2.76 -3.63 2.83
N SER A 81 2.94 -4.24 4.01
CA SER A 81 2.31 -3.75 5.24
C SER A 81 2.99 -2.51 5.84
N THR A 82 4.26 -2.27 5.50
CA THR A 82 5.05 -1.16 6.07
C THR A 82 4.43 0.23 5.86
N PRO A 83 3.96 0.64 4.66
CA PRO A 83 3.35 1.96 4.51
C PRO A 83 2.03 2.07 5.28
N VAL A 84 1.22 1.01 5.32
CA VAL A 84 -0.05 0.98 6.09
C VAL A 84 0.23 1.18 7.57
N LEU A 85 1.16 0.41 8.14
CA LEU A 85 1.53 0.51 9.55
C LEU A 85 2.10 1.89 9.89
N ASN A 86 2.96 2.44 9.03
CA ASN A 86 3.50 3.78 9.20
C ASN A 86 2.39 4.85 9.22
N ASN A 87 1.46 4.80 8.27
CA ASN A 87 0.35 5.75 8.21
C ASN A 87 -0.56 5.61 9.42
N LEU A 88 -0.87 4.40 9.87
CA LEU A 88 -1.67 4.17 11.08
C LEU A 88 -1.00 4.76 12.33
N LEU A 89 0.31 4.62 12.48
CA LEU A 89 1.05 5.24 13.59
C LEU A 89 0.95 6.77 13.55
N LEU A 90 1.06 7.38 12.37
CA LEU A 90 0.89 8.82 12.20
C LEU A 90 -0.52 9.29 12.52
N ILE A 91 -1.54 8.53 12.10
CA ILE A 91 -2.95 8.82 12.41
C ILE A 91 -3.18 8.77 13.92
N ILE A 92 -2.70 7.73 14.59
CA ILE A 92 -2.83 7.58 16.05
C ILE A 92 -2.12 8.75 16.74
N ALA A 93 -0.88 9.08 16.35
CA ALA A 93 -0.13 10.17 16.95
C ALA A 93 -0.72 11.57 16.68
N GLY A 94 -1.43 11.76 15.58
CA GLY A 94 -2.07 13.03 15.22
C GLY A 94 -3.50 13.21 15.74
N THR A 95 -4.09 12.18 16.35
CA THR A 95 -5.47 12.19 16.88
C THR A 95 -5.54 12.11 18.41
N THR A 96 -4.38 12.01 19.07
CA THR A 96 -4.18 12.11 20.53
C THR A 96 -3.70 13.49 20.92
#